data_AF-A0A962IEJ1-F1
#
_entry.id   AF-A0A962IEJ1-F1
#
_cell.length_a   1.000
_cell.length_b   1.000
_cell.length_c   1.000
_cell.angle_alpha   90.00
_cell.angle_beta   90.00
_cell.angle_gamma   90.00
#
_symmetry.space_group_name_H-M   'P 1'
#
loop_
_entity.id
_entity.type
_entity.pdbx_description
1 polymer ?
#
loop_
_entity_poly.entity_id
_entity_poly.type
_entity_poly.pdbx_seq_one_letter_code
_entity_poly.pdbx_strand_id
1 'polypeptide(L)'
;MNPTVTAATAAYAYPLLIKQLLQTSLLTAPQQEIVYADKGRYTYTDLNRRIHQLGHGLTRLGVKPGSTVAVMDWDTPRYLE
;
A
#
# COMPACT_ATOMS: atom_id res chain seq x y z
N MET A 1 7.16 13.84 24.79
CA MET A 1 7.12 12.54 25.49
C MET A 1 5.88 11.82 25.01
N ASN A 2 6.01 10.83 24.12
CA ASN A 2 4.86 10.10 23.58
C ASN A 2 4.53 8.97 24.56
N PRO A 3 3.31 8.86 25.09
CA PRO A 3 2.97 7.80 26.04
C PRO A 3 3.10 6.45 25.32
N THR A 4 3.90 5.55 25.88
CA THR A 4 3.96 4.15 25.44
C THR A 4 2.62 3.50 25.75
N VAL A 5 1.75 3.42 24.74
CA VAL A 5 0.51 2.66 24.79
C VAL A 5 0.89 1.18 24.87
N THR A 6 0.74 0.59 26.05
CA THR A 6 0.90 -0.86 26.24
C THR A 6 -0.27 -1.55 25.55
N ALA A 7 0.03 -2.39 24.55
CA ALA A 7 -0.98 -3.15 23.82
C ALA A 7 -1.74 -4.10 24.77
N ALA A 8 -3.06 -4.23 24.59
CA ALA A 8 -3.87 -5.17 25.36
C ALA A 8 -3.38 -6.61 25.15
N THR A 9 -3.56 -7.50 26.13
CA THR A 9 -3.10 -8.90 26.08
C THR A 9 -3.68 -9.70 24.89
N ALA A 10 -4.84 -9.28 24.36
CA ALA A 10 -5.48 -9.84 23.18
C ALA A 10 -5.24 -9.03 21.89
N ALA A 11 -4.38 -8.00 21.93
CA ALA A 11 -4.07 -7.20 20.76
C ALA A 11 -3.31 -8.04 19.75
N TYR A 12 -3.84 -8.10 18.53
CA TYR A 12 -3.23 -8.82 17.43
C TYR A 12 -1.82 -8.24 17.16
N ALA A 13 -0.80 -9.07 17.33
CA ALA A 13 0.61 -8.66 17.27
C ALA A 13 1.05 -8.17 15.88
N TYR A 14 0.22 -8.38 14.86
CA TYR A 14 0.45 -7.94 13.50
C TYR A 14 -0.45 -6.73 13.22
N PRO A 15 0.05 -5.49 13.38
CA PRO A 15 -0.79 -4.31 13.21
C PRO A 15 -1.43 -4.32 11.81
N LEU A 16 -2.66 -3.82 11.70
CA LEU A 16 -3.38 -3.77 10.43
C LEU A 16 -2.91 -2.58 9.58
N LEU A 17 -1.59 -2.49 9.37
CA LEU A 17 -1.03 -1.52 8.44
C LEU A 17 -1.37 -1.93 7.01
N ILE A 18 -1.59 -0.95 6.13
CA ILE A 18 -1.90 -1.21 4.71
C ILE A 18 -0.80 -2.10 4.07
N LYS A 19 0.48 -1.85 4.38
CA LYS A 19 1.60 -2.66 3.88
C LYS A 19 1.47 -4.15 4.24
N GLN A 20 0.92 -4.44 5.41
CA GLN A 20 0.77 -5.78 5.96
C GLN A 20 -0.41 -6.52 5.30
N LEU A 21 -1.50 -5.81 5.03
CA LEU A 21 -2.60 -6.33 4.21
C LEU A 21 -2.14 -6.67 2.79
N LEU A 22 -1.35 -5.79 2.16
CA LEU A 22 -0.79 -6.01 0.82
C LEU A 22 0.17 -7.20 0.78
N GLN A 23 1.01 -7.38 1.81
CA GLN A 23 1.90 -8.53 1.92
C GLN A 23 1.13 -9.86 1.93
N THR A 24 0.03 -9.94 2.68
CA THR A 24 -0.80 -11.15 2.72
C THR A 24 -1.36 -11.49 1.34
N SER A 25 -1.88 -10.51 0.60
CA SER A 25 -2.39 -10.73 -0.77
C SER A 25 -1.33 -11.28 -1.73
N LEU A 26 -0.07 -10.82 -1.60
CA LEU A 26 1.05 -11.34 -2.38
C LEU A 26 1.42 -12.78 -2.04
N LEU A 27 1.20 -13.21 -0.80
CA LEU A 27 1.52 -14.57 -0.36
C LEU A 27 0.41 -15.56 -0.72
N THR A 28 -0.85 -15.17 -0.57
CA THR A 28 -1.98 -16.09 -0.68
C THR A 28 -2.62 -16.09 -2.06
N ALA A 29 -2.58 -14.97 -2.78
CA ALA A 29 -3.28 -14.81 -4.05
C ALA A 29 -2.54 -13.85 -5.03
N PRO A 30 -1.24 -14.08 -5.33
CA PRO A 30 -0.44 -13.14 -6.12
C PRO A 30 -0.95 -12.87 -7.54
N GLN A 31 -1.64 -13.86 -8.13
CA GLN A 31 -2.22 -13.82 -9.48
C GLN A 31 -3.71 -13.43 -9.46
N GLN A 32 -4.31 -13.21 -8.29
CA GLN A 32 -5.67 -12.72 -8.24
C GLN A 32 -5.74 -11.32 -8.83
N GLU A 33 -6.73 -11.14 -9.69
CA GLU A 33 -6.92 -9.90 -10.42
C GLU A 33 -7.69 -8.87 -9.60
N ILE A 34 -7.23 -7.64 -9.74
CA ILE A 34 -7.93 -6.43 -9.35
C ILE A 34 -8.50 -5.85 -10.65
N VAL A 35 -9.82 -5.75 -10.70
CA VAL A 35 -10.57 -5.36 -11.90
C VAL A 35 -11.16 -3.98 -11.66
N TYR A 36 -10.83 -3.02 -12.52
CA TYR A 36 -11.45 -1.70 -12.52
C TYR A 36 -12.32 -1.55 -13.76
N ALA A 37 -13.62 -1.74 -13.54
CA ALA A 37 -14.64 -1.72 -14.58
C ALA A 37 -14.20 -2.55 -15.81
N ASP A 38 -14.43 -2.03 -17.01
CA ASP A 38 -13.94 -2.50 -18.30
C ASP A 38 -12.59 -1.87 -18.71
N LYS A 39 -12.03 -1.02 -17.85
CA LYS A 39 -10.90 -0.13 -18.19
C LYS A 39 -9.53 -0.72 -17.86
N GLY A 40 -9.45 -1.70 -16.95
CA GLY A 40 -8.17 -2.30 -16.62
C GLY A 40 -8.26 -3.50 -15.69
N ARG A 41 -7.30 -4.42 -15.87
CA ARG A 41 -7.08 -5.59 -15.01
C ARG A 41 -5.60 -5.65 -14.66
N TYR A 42 -5.28 -5.93 -13.41
CA TYR A 42 -3.92 -6.09 -12.94
C TYR A 42 -3.90 -7.09 -11.80
N THR A 43 -2.83 -7.85 -11.65
CA THR A 43 -2.67 -8.78 -10.53
C THR A 43 -2.16 -8.04 -9.28
N TYR A 44 -2.27 -8.66 -8.10
CA TYR A 44 -1.59 -8.14 -6.90
C TYR A 44 -0.07 -8.01 -7.10
N THR A 45 0.53 -8.88 -7.92
CA THR A 45 1.94 -8.78 -8.30
C THR A 45 2.22 -7.50 -9.11
N ASP A 46 1.34 -7.16 -10.04
CA ASP A 46 1.47 -5.94 -10.85
C ASP A 46 1.28 -4.67 -10.02
N LEU A 47 0.29 -4.67 -9.13
CA LEU A 47 0.07 -3.58 -8.19
C LEU A 47 1.30 -3.34 -7.32
N ASN A 48 1.86 -4.40 -6.74
CA ASN A 48 3.05 -4.29 -5.91
C ASN A 48 4.26 -3.74 -6.68
N ARG A 49 4.44 -4.13 -7.94
CA ARG A 49 5.50 -3.58 -8.80
C ARG A 49 5.32 -2.07 -9.00
N ARG A 50 4.09 -1.62 -9.25
CA ARG A 50 3.76 -0.20 -9.50
C ARG A 50 3.94 0.65 -8.24
N ILE A 51 3.49 0.18 -7.08
CA ILE A 51 3.74 0.85 -5.78
C ILE A 51 5.23 1.06 -5.54
N HIS A 52 6.07 0.05 -5.80
CA HIS A 52 7.53 0.19 -5.65
C HIS A 52 8.12 1.21 -6.66
N GLN A 53 7.62 1.23 -7.89
CA GLN A 53 8.03 2.23 -8.89
C GLN A 53 7.68 3.66 -8.43
N LEU A 54 6.48 3.89 -7.91
CA LEU A 54 6.11 5.18 -7.32
C LEU A 54 7.03 5.52 -6.15
N GLY A 55 7.23 4.59 -5.21
CA GLY A 55 8.08 4.79 -4.04
C GLY A 55 9.52 5.17 -4.41
N HIS A 56 10.11 4.53 -5.43
CA HIS A 56 11.40 4.92 -5.96
C HIS A 56 11.39 6.31 -6.59
N GLY A 57 10.33 6.64 -7.35
CA GLY A 57 10.13 7.98 -7.91
C GLY A 57 10.08 9.06 -6.83
N LEU A 58 9.27 8.87 -5.79
CA LEU A 58 9.15 9.79 -4.66
C LEU A 58 10.46 9.93 -3.89
N THR A 59 11.19 8.83 -3.70
CA THR A 59 12.52 8.85 -3.07
C THR A 59 13.49 9.71 -3.88
N ARG A 60 13.49 9.58 -5.21
CA ARG A 60 14.31 10.41 -6.10
C ARG A 60 13.92 11.89 -6.09
N LEU A 61 12.66 12.21 -5.82
CA LEU A 61 12.16 13.58 -5.63
C LEU A 61 12.47 14.14 -4.23
N GLY A 62 13.10 13.37 -3.34
CA GLY A 62 13.54 13.81 -2.02
C GLY A 62 12.50 13.65 -0.92
N VAL A 63 11.43 12.89 -1.15
CA VAL A 63 10.45 12.53 -0.12
C VAL A 63 11.12 11.69 0.96
N LYS A 64 10.83 11.98 2.24
CA LYS A 64 11.41 11.31 3.41
C LYS A 64 10.32 10.71 4.29
N PRO A 65 10.67 9.77 5.18
CA PRO A 65 9.75 9.35 6.23
C PRO A 65 9.20 10.55 7.01
N GLY A 66 7.88 10.63 7.16
CA GLY A 66 7.20 11.77 7.78
C GLY A 66 6.83 12.90 6.81
N SER A 67 7.27 12.87 5.55
CA SER A 67 6.78 13.79 4.51
C SER A 67 5.33 13.50 4.17
N THR A 68 4.53 14.56 4.02
CA THR A 68 3.17 14.47 3.49
C THR A 68 3.21 14.66 1.97
N VAL A 69 2.63 13.71 1.23
CA VAL A 69 2.50 13.77 -0.24
C VAL A 69 1.02 13.91 -0.57
N ALA A 70 0.66 14.96 -1.32
CA ALA A 70 -0.71 15.14 -1.78
C ALA A 70 -1.01 14.20 -2.95
N VAL A 71 -2.17 13.56 -2.93
CA VAL A 71 -2.68 12.72 -4.01
C VAL A 71 -3.88 13.43 -4.63
N MET A 72 -3.83 13.65 -5.94
CA MET A 72 -4.94 14.20 -6.73
C MET A 72 -5.21 13.22 -7.88
N ASP A 73 -6.30 12.48 -7.78
CA ASP A 73 -6.75 11.55 -8.82
C ASP A 73 -8.27 11.60 -8.97
N TRP A 74 -8.76 11.17 -10.14
CA TRP A 74 -10.17 11.20 -10.52
C TRP A 74 -10.88 9.86 -10.27
N ASP A 75 -10.49 9.15 -9.19
CA ASP A 75 -10.94 7.79 -8.88
C ASP A 75 -10.59 6.77 -9.98
N THR A 76 -9.32 6.76 -10.37
CA THR A 76 -8.78 5.80 -11.34
C THR A 76 -7.98 4.71 -10.62
N PRO A 77 -7.62 3.61 -11.31
CA PRO A 77 -6.71 2.59 -10.77
C PRO A 77 -5.40 3.14 -10.22
N ARG A 78 -4.99 4.33 -10.69
CA ARG A 78 -3.74 4.98 -10.27
C ARG A 78 -3.75 5.42 -8.81
N TYR A 79 -4.93 5.58 -8.21
CA TYR A 79 -5.02 5.90 -6.79
C TYR A 79 -4.36 4.83 -5.89
N LEU A 80 -4.23 3.59 -6.38
CA LEU A 80 -3.69 2.46 -5.62
C LEU A 80 -2.17 2.29 -5.75
N GLU A 81 -1.50 2.99 -6.67
CA GLU A 81 -0.06 2.89 -6.92
C GLU A 81 0.70 4.14 -6.50
#